data_AF-A0A2V9P8R3-F1
#
_entry.id   AF-A0A2V9P8R3-F1
#
_cell.length_a   1.000
_cell.length_b   1.000
_cell.length_c   1.000
_cell.angle_alpha   90.00
_cell.angle_beta   90.00
_cell.angle_gamma   90.00
#
_symmetry.space_group_name_H-M   'P 1'
#
loop_
_entity.id
_entity.type
_entity.pdbx_description
1 polymer ?
#
loop_
_entity_poly.entity_id
_entity_poly.type
_entity_poly.pdbx_seq_one_letter_code
_entity_poly.pdbx_strand_id
1 'polypeptide(L)'
;MLRKQDTSVSQAKQAISDYKKAVGDPEGVAELMVFYCEQAAGFCDDICSDDEGFFDALVRMFEQALKFANALSSDRRDDLVSRLDRVRTISHDFGYGVGDDMDFLLSKYTRS
;
A
#
# COMPACT_ATOMS: atom_id res chain seq x y z
N MET A 1 22.24 23.95 -2.34
CA MET A 1 22.47 22.76 -1.48
C MET A 1 21.18 22.46 -0.74
N LEU A 2 20.43 21.45 -1.17
CA LEU A 2 19.19 21.04 -0.52
C LEU A 2 19.56 20.25 0.74
N ARG A 3 19.37 20.88 1.89
CA ARG A 3 19.64 20.29 3.21
C ARG A 3 18.62 19.16 3.39
N LYS A 4 19.09 17.92 3.33
CA LYS A 4 18.35 16.69 3.67
C LYS A 4 17.73 16.89 5.05
N GLN A 5 16.51 17.42 5.09
CA GLN A 5 15.68 17.31 6.26
C GLN A 5 15.11 15.91 6.15
N ASP A 6 15.49 15.09 7.12
CA ASP A 6 14.76 13.91 7.56
C ASP A 6 13.31 14.32 7.88
N THR A 7 12.53 14.63 6.86
CA THR A 7 11.07 14.63 6.89
C THR A 7 10.73 13.16 7.06
N SER A 8 10.76 12.77 8.33
CA SER A 8 11.36 11.50 8.68
C SER A 8 10.37 10.39 8.41
N VAL A 9 10.76 9.42 7.59
CA VAL A 9 10.05 8.13 7.48
C VAL A 9 9.77 7.55 8.88
N SER A 10 10.63 7.83 9.87
CA SER A 10 10.39 7.46 11.27
C SER A 10 9.22 8.21 11.91
N GLN A 11 9.02 9.49 11.61
CA GLN A 11 7.87 10.28 12.08
C GLN A 11 6.58 9.81 11.42
N ALA A 12 6.61 9.46 10.12
CA ALA A 12 5.47 8.87 9.43
C ALA A 12 5.10 7.50 10.02
N LYS A 13 6.09 6.63 10.26
CA LYS A 13 5.90 5.32 10.91
C LYS A 13 5.39 5.46 12.36
N GLN A 14 5.87 6.48 13.08
CA GLN A 14 5.43 6.78 14.44
C GLN A 14 3.98 7.27 14.44
N ALA A 15 3.61 8.17 13.53
CA ALA A 15 2.23 8.64 13.39
C ALA A 15 1.25 7.50 13.05
N ILE A 16 1.66 6.55 12.20
CA ILE A 16 0.87 5.35 11.89
C ILE A 16 0.76 4.41 13.12
N SER A 17 1.84 4.24 13.89
CA SER A 17 1.82 3.48 15.15
C SER A 17 0.95 4.15 16.22
N ASP A 18 1.00 5.48 16.33
CA ASP A 18 0.26 6.25 17.31
C ASP A 18 -1.23 6.31 16.94
N TYR A 19 -1.57 6.38 15.65
CA TYR A 19 -2.94 6.20 15.16
C TYR A 19 -3.48 4.79 15.46
N LYS A 20 -2.67 3.75 15.25
CA LYS A 20 -2.98 2.37 15.66
C LYS A 20 -3.23 2.24 17.17
N LYS A 21 -2.54 3.03 18.00
CA LYS A 21 -2.64 2.99 19.47
C LYS A 21 -3.74 3.87 20.05
N ALA A 22 -4.12 4.97 19.38
CA ALA A 22 -4.92 6.02 20.00
C ALA A 22 -6.45 5.81 19.85
N VAL A 23 -6.96 5.15 18.80
CA VAL A 23 -8.43 4.99 18.63
C VAL A 23 -8.85 3.66 17.99
N GLY A 24 -7.99 2.97 17.22
CA GLY A 24 -8.28 1.59 16.80
C GLY A 24 -9.53 1.45 15.91
N ASP A 25 -9.67 2.31 14.91
CA ASP A 25 -10.61 2.06 13.82
C ASP A 25 -9.90 1.28 12.70
N PRO A 26 -10.23 -0.01 12.51
CA PRO A 26 -9.65 -0.82 11.44
C PRO A 26 -9.82 -0.20 10.05
N GLU A 27 -10.86 0.62 9.86
CA GLU A 27 -11.15 1.27 8.59
C GLU A 27 -10.10 2.33 8.24
N GLY A 28 -9.77 3.24 9.16
CA GLY A 28 -8.75 4.26 8.91
C GLY A 28 -7.34 3.67 8.72
N VAL A 29 -7.04 2.53 9.34
CA VAL A 29 -5.77 1.83 9.08
C VAL A 29 -5.75 1.26 7.66
N ALA A 30 -6.83 0.65 7.20
CA ALA A 30 -6.94 0.14 5.85
C ALA A 30 -6.86 1.27 4.81
N GLU A 31 -7.55 2.38 5.05
CA GLU A 31 -7.52 3.59 4.20
C GLU A 31 -6.09 4.13 4.03
N LEU A 32 -5.34 4.29 5.12
CA LEU A 32 -3.95 4.78 5.06
C LEU A 32 -3.03 3.83 4.30
N MET A 33 -3.21 2.51 4.45
CA MET A 33 -2.42 1.51 3.73
C MET A 33 -2.73 1.53 2.22
N VAL A 34 -4.00 1.66 1.84
CA VAL A 34 -4.40 1.80 0.44
C VAL A 34 -3.83 3.09 -0.15
N PHE A 35 -3.97 4.21 0.56
CA PHE A 35 -3.44 5.49 0.12
C PHE A 35 -1.92 5.45 -0.09
N TYR A 36 -1.17 4.80 0.81
CA TYR A 36 0.26 4.57 0.60
C TYR A 36 0.55 3.84 -0.72
N CYS A 37 -0.19 2.77 -1.01
CA CYS A 37 -0.01 1.98 -2.23
C CYS A 37 -0.35 2.79 -3.49
N GLU A 38 -1.41 3.61 -3.45
CA GLU A 38 -1.79 4.51 -4.52
C GLU A 38 -0.70 5.54 -4.82
N GLN A 39 -0.15 6.18 -3.77
CA GLN A 39 0.94 7.13 -3.94
C GLN A 39 2.20 6.43 -4.46
N ALA A 40 2.60 5.30 -3.85
CA ALA A 40 3.80 4.58 -4.26
C ALA A 40 3.74 4.10 -5.72
N ALA A 41 2.57 3.64 -6.18
CA ALA A 41 2.40 3.25 -7.57
C ALA A 41 2.32 4.46 -8.52
N GLY A 42 1.62 5.53 -8.11
CA GLY A 42 1.52 6.76 -8.91
C GLY A 42 2.82 7.56 -9.02
N PHE A 43 3.71 7.47 -8.02
CA PHE A 43 5.02 8.15 -8.01
C PHE A 43 6.13 7.35 -8.71
N CYS A 44 5.88 6.11 -9.14
CA CYS A 44 6.95 5.28 -9.70
C CYS A 44 7.46 5.78 -11.07
N ASP A 45 6.69 6.63 -11.77
CA ASP A 45 7.14 7.30 -13.01
C ASP A 45 8.14 8.45 -12.72
N ASP A 46 8.07 9.07 -11.54
CA ASP A 46 8.89 10.24 -11.16
C ASP A 46 10.09 9.92 -10.25
N ILE A 47 10.07 8.79 -9.51
CA ILE A 47 11.03 8.48 -8.43
C ILE A 47 11.56 7.04 -8.52
N CYS A 48 11.74 6.49 -9.72
CA CYS A 48 12.34 5.17 -9.89
C CYS A 48 13.84 5.21 -9.60
N SER A 49 14.21 5.13 -8.32
CA SER A 49 15.48 4.55 -7.89
C SER A 49 15.35 3.04 -8.02
N ASP A 50 16.28 2.42 -8.74
CA ASP A 50 16.46 0.98 -8.98
C ASP A 50 16.68 0.19 -7.66
N ASP A 51 15.68 0.22 -6.78
CA ASP A 51 15.73 -0.36 -5.44
C ASP A 51 14.67 -1.47 -5.35
N GLU A 52 15.11 -2.70 -5.56
CA GLU A 52 14.34 -3.94 -5.34
C GLU A 52 13.67 -3.93 -3.95
N GLY A 53 14.28 -3.28 -2.95
CA GLY A 53 13.72 -3.09 -1.62
C GLY A 53 12.49 -2.19 -1.57
N PHE A 54 12.34 -1.23 -2.49
CA PHE A 54 11.14 -0.40 -2.61
C PHE A 54 9.96 -1.23 -3.11
N PHE A 55 10.17 -2.03 -4.17
CA PHE A 55 9.14 -2.89 -4.73
C PHE A 55 8.70 -3.96 -3.72
N ASP A 56 9.65 -4.61 -3.04
CA ASP A 56 9.37 -5.52 -1.93
C ASP A 56 8.51 -4.87 -0.84
N ALA A 57 8.82 -3.63 -0.46
CA ALA A 57 8.07 -2.90 0.55
C ALA A 57 6.64 -2.57 0.08
N LEU A 58 6.48 -2.22 -1.20
CA LEU A 58 5.19 -1.95 -1.83
C LEU A 58 4.31 -3.20 -1.84
N VAL A 59 4.82 -4.34 -2.31
CA VAL A 59 4.10 -5.62 -2.34
C VAL A 59 3.69 -6.05 -0.93
N ARG A 60 4.58 -5.90 0.07
CA ARG A 60 4.26 -6.19 1.48
C ARG A 60 3.17 -5.29 2.04
N MET A 61 3.17 -4.00 1.70
CA MET A 61 2.12 -3.08 2.14
C MET A 61 0.79 -3.40 1.47
N PHE A 62 0.81 -3.75 0.19
CA PHE A 62 -0.35 -4.19 -0.57
C PHE A 62 -1.02 -5.42 0.07
N GLU A 63 -0.25 -6.44 0.43
CA GLU A 63 -0.77 -7.62 1.13
C GLU A 63 -1.43 -7.24 2.47
N GLN A 64 -0.81 -6.34 3.24
CA GLN A 64 -1.39 -5.90 4.51
C GLN A 64 -2.70 -5.13 4.28
N ALA A 65 -2.75 -4.24 3.28
CA ALA A 65 -3.96 -3.50 2.94
C ALA A 65 -5.13 -4.46 2.63
N LEU A 66 -4.88 -5.51 1.84
CA LEU A 66 -5.89 -6.55 1.56
C LEU A 66 -6.36 -7.27 2.82
N LYS A 67 -5.44 -7.67 3.70
CA LYS A 67 -5.77 -8.33 4.98
C LYS A 67 -6.65 -7.44 5.87
N PHE A 68 -6.35 -6.14 5.94
CA PHE A 68 -7.13 -5.20 6.72
C PHE A 68 -8.49 -4.91 6.09
N ALA A 69 -8.56 -4.70 4.77
CA ALA A 69 -9.82 -4.47 4.06
C ALA A 69 -10.80 -5.64 4.24
N ASN A 70 -10.30 -6.89 4.19
CA ASN A 70 -11.12 -8.09 4.41
C ASN A 70 -11.69 -8.24 5.83
N ALA A 71 -11.19 -7.48 6.80
CA ALA A 71 -11.75 -7.45 8.16
C ALA A 71 -12.87 -6.41 8.34
N LEU A 72 -13.18 -5.62 7.29
CA LEU A 72 -14.22 -4.59 7.30
C LEU A 72 -15.55 -5.11 6.75
N SER A 73 -16.58 -4.25 6.74
CA SER A 73 -17.85 -4.53 6.06
C SER A 73 -17.64 -4.75 4.56
N SER A 74 -18.55 -5.49 3.92
CA SER A 74 -18.50 -5.79 2.47
C SER A 74 -18.32 -4.54 1.63
N ASP A 75 -19.10 -3.48 1.92
CA ASP A 75 -19.11 -2.26 1.12
C ASP A 75 -17.76 -1.51 1.20
N ARG A 76 -17.15 -1.46 2.40
CA ARG A 76 -15.84 -0.81 2.60
C ARG A 76 -14.70 -1.66 2.06
N ARG A 77 -14.80 -2.98 2.22
CA ARG A 77 -13.86 -3.93 1.63
C ARG A 77 -13.84 -3.78 0.10
N ASP A 78 -15.01 -3.76 -0.54
CA ASP A 78 -15.12 -3.72 -2.00
C ASP A 78 -14.57 -2.40 -2.57
N ASP A 79 -14.80 -1.28 -1.89
CA ASP A 79 -14.21 0.03 -2.26
C ASP A 79 -12.68 0.00 -2.18
N LEU A 80 -12.12 -0.47 -1.07
CA LEU A 80 -10.67 -0.53 -0.86
C LEU A 80 -9.99 -1.53 -1.81
N VAL A 81 -10.61 -2.69 -2.04
CA VAL A 81 -10.11 -3.70 -2.99
C VAL A 81 -10.14 -3.15 -4.42
N SER A 82 -11.16 -2.40 -4.80
CA SER A 82 -11.23 -1.78 -6.14
C SER A 82 -10.09 -0.78 -6.37
N ARG A 83 -9.69 -0.05 -5.33
CA ARG A 83 -8.53 0.86 -5.38
C ARG A 83 -7.21 0.09 -5.46
N LEU A 84 -7.07 -0.99 -4.70
CA LEU A 84 -5.91 -1.88 -4.77
C LEU A 84 -5.79 -2.57 -6.15
N ASP A 85 -6.89 -2.92 -6.81
CA ASP A 85 -6.84 -3.47 -8.18
C ASP A 85 -6.27 -2.45 -9.19
N ARG A 86 -6.57 -1.16 -9.02
CA ARG A 86 -5.95 -0.08 -9.82
C ARG A 86 -4.45 0.03 -9.56
N VAL A 87 -4.02 -0.03 -8.30
CA VAL A 87 -2.59 -0.06 -7.92
C VAL A 87 -1.88 -1.23 -8.61
N ARG A 88 -2.48 -2.42 -8.56
CA ARG A 88 -1.97 -3.62 -9.21
C ARG A 88 -1.87 -3.45 -10.73
N THR A 89 -2.86 -2.82 -11.35
CA THR A 89 -2.83 -2.52 -12.79
C THR A 89 -1.67 -1.60 -13.15
N ILE A 90 -1.44 -0.52 -12.40
CA ILE A 90 -0.32 0.40 -12.63
C ILE A 90 1.03 -0.30 -12.38
N SER A 91 1.10 -1.18 -11.40
CA SER A 91 2.34 -1.86 -11.00
C SER A 91 2.83 -2.89 -12.03
N HIS A 92 2.00 -3.26 -13.01
CA HIS A 92 2.45 -4.06 -14.17
C HIS A 92 3.44 -3.32 -15.05
N ASP A 93 3.38 -1.99 -15.06
CA ASP A 93 4.29 -1.15 -15.86
C ASP A 93 5.68 -1.00 -15.21
N PHE A 94 5.89 -1.47 -13.96
CA PHE A 94 7.16 -1.32 -13.24
C PHE A 94 8.22 -2.36 -13.62
N GLY A 95 7.80 -3.52 -14.14
CA GLY A 95 8.67 -4.69 -14.29
C GLY A 95 8.94 -5.43 -12.97
N TYR A 96 10.01 -6.24 -12.93
CA TYR A 96 10.47 -6.99 -11.75
C TYR A 96 9.45 -7.95 -11.09
N GLY A 97 8.35 -8.29 -11.77
CA GLY A 97 7.32 -9.20 -11.26
C GLY A 97 6.37 -8.59 -10.22
N VAL A 98 6.43 -7.28 -9.98
CA VAL A 98 5.59 -6.60 -8.97
C VAL A 98 4.10 -6.75 -9.26
N GLY A 99 3.69 -6.53 -10.51
CA GLY A 99 2.31 -6.72 -10.95
C GLY A 99 1.84 -8.17 -10.79
N ASP A 100 2.70 -9.14 -11.08
CA ASP A 100 2.41 -10.57 -10.95
C ASP A 100 2.23 -11.00 -9.49
N ASP A 101 3.08 -10.50 -8.59
CA ASP A 101 2.95 -10.72 -7.15
C ASP A 101 1.63 -10.13 -6.61
N MET A 102 1.30 -8.91 -7.03
CA MET A 102 0.03 -8.28 -6.65
C MET A 102 -1.17 -9.03 -7.22
N ASP A 103 -1.07 -9.60 -8.42
CA ASP A 103 -2.09 -10.47 -9.02
C ASP A 103 -2.35 -11.71 -8.16
N PHE A 104 -1.28 -12.40 -7.76
CA PHE A 104 -1.37 -13.54 -6.87
C PHE A 104 -2.04 -13.15 -5.55
N LEU A 105 -1.63 -12.05 -4.93
CA LEU A 105 -2.19 -11.57 -3.66
C LEU A 105 -3.66 -11.18 -3.80
N LEU A 106 -4.04 -10.45 -4.83
CA LEU A 106 -5.42 -10.05 -5.07
C LEU A 106 -6.30 -11.30 -5.23
N SER A 107 -5.87 -12.29 -6.02
CA SER A 107 -6.61 -13.55 -6.20
C SER A 107 -6.75 -14.34 -4.89
N LYS A 108 -5.70 -14.37 -4.06
CA LYS A 108 -5.67 -15.06 -2.76
C LYS A 108 -6.63 -14.45 -1.75
N TYR A 109 -6.77 -13.13 -1.75
CA TYR A 109 -7.57 -12.41 -0.75
C TYR A 109 -8.98 -12.03 -1.22
N THR A 110 -9.31 -12.16 -2.52
CA THR A 110 -10.65 -11.86 -3.06
C THR A 110 -11.45 -13.09 -3.46
N ARG A 111 -10.85 -14.28 -3.51
CA ARG A 111 -11.59 -15.54 -3.69
C ARG A 111 -12.48 -15.81 -2.47
N SER A 112 -13.79 -15.68 -2.68
CA SER A 112 -14.87 -16.20 -1.83
C SER A 112 -14.94 -17.72 -1.91
#